data_AF-A0AA49GAC6-F1
#
_entry.id   AF-A0AA49GAC6-F1
#
_cell.length_a   1.000
_cell.length_b   1.000
_cell.length_c   1.000
_cell.angle_alpha   90.00
_cell.angle_beta   90.00
_cell.angle_gamma   90.00
#
_symmetry.space_group_name_H-M   'P 1'
#
loop_
_entity.id
_entity.type
_entity.pdbx_description
1 polymer ?
#
loop_
_entity_poly.entity_id
_entity_poly.type
_entity_poly.pdbx_seq_one_letter_code
_entity_poly.pdbx_strand_id
1 'polypeptide(L)'
;MTKTRTLCSIGLFFFVLSYVLFSQVSLNAQKHIDLAHWFNLIGAVLLFSFNDVFPKNRINSVASVITALGVIGHIGLCTIDFIMWSFGTDNVGRDLLREQISNTPSILYPFVIVGPSLLFLGLSTHALNFIKTNPISATMVIIGAPFVGLSFFIWNNGNLMLFSCLVFATGLALLLFRKDAKNIAQPINA
;
A
#
# COMPACT_ATOMS: atom_id res chain seq x y z
N MET A 1 -1.58 21.89 3.88
CA MET A 1 -1.69 20.69 4.75
C MET A 1 -3.03 19.96 4.58
N THR A 2 -4.17 20.66 4.48
CA THR A 2 -5.50 20.06 4.30
C THR A 2 -5.63 19.25 3.00
N LYS A 3 -5.23 19.82 1.85
CA LYS A 3 -5.27 19.14 0.54
C LYS A 3 -4.50 17.81 0.52
N THR A 4 -3.26 17.78 1.03
CA THR A 4 -2.43 16.57 1.10
C THR A 4 -3.01 15.52 2.03
N ARG A 5 -3.56 15.93 3.18
CA ARG A 5 -4.25 15.01 4.10
C ARG A 5 -5.45 14.36 3.44
N THR A 6 -6.26 15.13 2.70
CA THR A 6 -7.39 14.59 1.93
C THR A 6 -6.92 13.57 0.89
N LEU A 7 -5.85 13.84 0.14
CA LEU A 7 -5.30 12.89 -0.83
C LEU A 7 -4.83 11.59 -0.15
N CYS A 8 -4.13 11.68 0.98
CA CYS A 8 -3.69 10.51 1.74
C CYS A 8 -4.88 9.70 2.26
N SER A 9 -5.92 10.35 2.77
CA SER A 9 -7.14 9.68 3.25
C SER A 9 -7.90 8.98 2.13
N ILE A 10 -8.05 9.64 0.97
CA ILE A 10 -8.68 9.04 -0.21
C ILE A 10 -7.84 7.86 -0.70
N GLY A 11 -6.51 7.99 -0.72
CA GLY A 11 -5.59 6.91 -1.06
C GLY A 11 -5.75 5.71 -0.14
N LEU A 12 -5.75 5.92 1.18
CA LEU A 12 -5.99 4.87 2.17
C LEU A 12 -7.36 4.21 1.98
N PHE A 13 -8.40 4.99 1.70
CA PHE A 13 -9.74 4.46 1.46
C PHE A 13 -9.78 3.51 0.26
N PHE A 14 -9.29 3.95 -0.90
CA PHE A 14 -9.24 3.09 -2.09
C PHE A 14 -8.34 1.87 -1.90
N PHE A 15 -7.21 2.06 -1.19
CA PHE A 15 -6.31 0.96 -0.88
C PHE A 15 -6.95 -0.08 0.04
N VAL A 16 -7.68 0.31 1.08
CA VAL A 16 -8.41 -0.66 1.91
C VAL A 16 -9.54 -1.32 1.12
N LEU A 17 -10.25 -0.56 0.29
CA LEU A 17 -11.37 -1.07 -0.50
C LEU A 17 -10.92 -2.13 -1.52
N SER A 18 -9.73 -1.98 -2.13
CA SER A 18 -9.18 -3.03 -2.98
C SER A 18 -8.91 -4.32 -2.22
N TYR A 19 -8.39 -4.24 -0.98
CA TYR A 19 -8.14 -5.41 -0.14
C TYR A 19 -9.42 -6.10 0.35
N VAL A 20 -10.50 -5.34 0.56
CA VAL A 20 -11.84 -5.92 0.83
C VAL A 20 -12.31 -6.74 -0.36
N LEU A 21 -12.09 -6.26 -1.58
CA LEU A 21 -12.44 -7.01 -2.79
C LEU A 21 -11.54 -8.23 -2.97
N PHE A 22 -10.23 -8.09 -2.75
CA PHE A 22 -9.29 -9.22 -2.83
C PHE A 22 -9.60 -10.33 -1.83
N SER A 23 -10.07 -10.02 -0.61
CA SER A 23 -10.44 -11.05 0.37
C SER A 23 -11.67 -11.86 -0.06
N GLN A 24 -12.51 -11.32 -0.95
CA GLN A 24 -13.73 -11.96 -1.44
C GLN A 24 -13.51 -12.80 -2.71
N VAL A 25 -12.32 -12.78 -3.32
CA VAL A 25 -12.03 -13.45 -4.61
C VAL A 25 -12.21 -14.98 -4.57
N SER A 26 -12.24 -15.60 -3.38
CA SER A 26 -12.61 -17.03 -3.24
C SER A 26 -14.08 -17.35 -3.55
N LEU A 27 -14.97 -16.34 -3.58
CA LEU A 27 -16.40 -16.49 -3.82
C LEU A 27 -16.74 -16.14 -5.29
N ASN A 28 -16.32 -16.99 -6.21
CA ASN A 28 -16.93 -17.22 -7.54
C ASN A 28 -17.23 -16.00 -8.48
N ALA A 29 -16.70 -14.80 -8.21
CA ALA A 29 -17.02 -13.59 -8.95
C ALA A 29 -15.77 -12.97 -9.61
N GLN A 30 -15.26 -13.63 -10.66
CA GLN A 30 -14.21 -13.07 -11.52
C GLN A 30 -14.57 -11.72 -12.16
N LYS A 31 -15.86 -11.33 -12.09
CA LYS A 31 -16.40 -10.08 -12.65
C LYS A 31 -16.00 -8.81 -11.86
N HIS A 32 -15.59 -8.92 -10.60
CA HIS A 32 -15.23 -7.76 -9.75
C HIS A 32 -13.72 -7.58 -9.56
N ILE A 33 -12.91 -8.42 -10.20
CA ILE A 33 -11.45 -8.42 -10.07
C ILE A 33 -10.84 -7.16 -10.72
N ASP A 34 -11.40 -6.67 -11.82
CA ASP A 34 -10.97 -5.43 -12.48
C ASP A 34 -11.04 -4.21 -11.56
N LEU A 35 -12.15 -4.08 -10.83
CA LEU A 35 -12.42 -2.96 -9.94
C LEU A 35 -11.50 -2.99 -8.72
N ALA A 36 -11.14 -4.18 -8.22
CA ALA A 36 -10.15 -4.34 -7.14
C ALA A 36 -8.77 -3.78 -7.55
N HIS A 37 -8.29 -4.12 -8.76
CA HIS A 37 -7.01 -3.63 -9.25
C HIS A 37 -7.03 -2.13 -9.56
N TRP A 38 -8.14 -1.58 -10.09
CA TRP A 38 -8.30 -0.13 -10.26
C TRP A 38 -8.23 0.62 -8.94
N PHE A 39 -8.92 0.14 -7.91
CA PHE A 39 -8.85 0.75 -6.58
C PHE A 39 -7.47 0.60 -5.95
N ASN A 40 -6.79 -0.53 -6.18
CA ASN A 40 -5.43 -0.73 -5.70
C ASN A 40 -4.46 0.27 -6.35
N LEU A 41 -4.56 0.46 -7.67
CA LEU A 41 -3.76 1.42 -8.43
C LEU A 41 -3.99 2.85 -7.96
N ILE A 42 -5.25 3.30 -7.91
CA ILE A 42 -5.62 4.65 -7.46
C ILE A 42 -5.14 4.86 -6.02
N GLY A 43 -5.38 3.89 -5.14
CA GLY A 43 -4.92 3.90 -3.76
C GLY A 43 -3.40 4.09 -3.68
N ALA A 44 -2.63 3.23 -4.33
CA ALA A 44 -1.16 3.26 -4.32
C ALA A 44 -0.61 4.60 -4.83
N VAL A 45 -1.13 5.12 -5.95
CA VAL A 45 -0.68 6.40 -6.51
C VAL A 45 -0.96 7.56 -5.55
N LEU A 46 -2.15 7.60 -4.94
CA LEU A 46 -2.50 8.65 -3.98
C LEU A 46 -1.69 8.56 -2.68
N LEU A 47 -1.33 7.35 -2.23
CA LEU A 47 -0.47 7.12 -1.07
C LEU A 47 0.93 7.72 -1.23
N PHE A 48 1.38 8.01 -2.46
CA PHE A 48 2.61 8.78 -2.69
C PHE A 48 2.61 10.12 -1.94
N SER A 49 1.43 10.73 -1.74
CA SER A 49 1.24 12.00 -1.03
C SER A 49 1.74 11.96 0.42
N PHE A 50 1.92 10.78 1.03
CA PHE A 50 2.50 10.66 2.37
C PHE A 50 3.94 11.20 2.44
N ASN A 51 4.67 11.24 1.32
CA ASN A 51 6.00 11.85 1.23
C ASN A 51 6.00 13.33 1.65
N ASP A 52 4.87 14.02 1.51
CA ASP A 52 4.73 15.44 1.86
C ASP A 52 4.17 15.67 3.27
N VAL A 53 3.61 14.64 3.90
CA VAL A 53 3.04 14.70 5.25
C VAL A 53 4.11 14.50 6.32
N PHE A 54 5.08 13.64 6.06
CA PHE A 54 6.07 13.24 7.05
C PHE A 54 7.27 14.21 7.10
N PRO A 55 7.91 14.40 8.29
CA PRO A 55 8.93 15.43 8.51
C PRO A 55 10.17 15.22 7.62
N LYS A 56 10.73 16.28 7.04
CA LYS A 56 11.91 16.13 6.18
C LYS A 56 13.17 15.87 7.04
N ASN A 57 13.63 14.62 7.06
CA ASN A 57 14.87 14.18 7.71
C ASN A 57 15.50 13.03 6.91
N ARG A 58 16.72 12.59 7.28
CA ARG A 58 17.45 11.56 6.52
C ARG A 58 16.67 10.24 6.36
N ILE A 59 15.99 9.79 7.42
CA ILE A 59 15.16 8.57 7.38
C ILE A 59 14.01 8.75 6.38
N ASN A 60 13.34 9.90 6.42
CA ASN A 60 12.23 10.18 5.51
C ASN A 60 12.67 10.42 4.07
N SER A 61 13.88 10.92 3.83
CA SER A 61 14.43 10.98 2.47
C SER A 61 14.54 9.57 1.88
N VAL A 62 15.08 8.62 2.65
CA VAL A 62 15.15 7.20 2.23
C VAL A 62 13.75 6.62 2.06
N ALA A 63 12.86 6.83 3.04
CA ALA A 63 11.48 6.34 2.99
C ALA A 63 10.72 6.87 1.76
N SER A 64 10.93 8.13 1.37
CA SER A 64 10.27 8.71 0.20
C SER A 64 10.75 8.09 -1.11
N VAL A 65 12.05 7.80 -1.23
CA VAL A 65 12.59 7.08 -2.39
C VAL A 65 11.99 5.66 -2.46
N ILE A 66 11.98 4.94 -1.34
CA ILE A 66 11.41 3.59 -1.27
C ILE A 66 9.92 3.61 -1.62
N THR A 67 9.17 4.59 -1.08
CA THR A 67 7.74 4.79 -1.39
C THR A 67 7.53 5.06 -2.88
N ALA A 68 8.36 5.90 -3.51
CA ALA A 68 8.29 6.19 -4.94
C ALA A 68 8.48 4.91 -5.78
N LEU A 69 9.52 4.12 -5.46
CA LEU A 69 9.76 2.83 -6.11
C LEU A 69 8.60 1.86 -5.89
N GLY A 70 7.99 1.87 -4.71
CA GLY A 70 6.80 1.10 -4.38
C GLY A 70 5.58 1.42 -5.22
N VAL A 71 5.34 2.71 -5.47
CA VAL A 71 4.26 3.17 -6.35
C VAL A 71 4.52 2.75 -7.79
N ILE A 72 5.76 2.90 -8.28
CA ILE A 72 6.15 2.42 -9.62
C ILE A 72 5.92 0.90 -9.74
N GLY A 73 6.32 0.13 -8.72
CA GLY A 73 6.07 -1.30 -8.63
C GLY A 73 4.58 -1.65 -8.68
N HIS A 74 3.74 -0.95 -7.92
CA HIS A 74 2.27 -1.13 -7.93
C HIS A 74 1.65 -0.79 -9.28
N ILE A 75 2.12 0.27 -9.95
CA ILE A 75 1.66 0.62 -11.31
C ILE A 75 1.96 -0.53 -12.26
N GLY A 76 3.18 -1.07 -12.22
CA GLY A 76 3.57 -2.22 -13.04
C GLY A 76 2.74 -3.46 -12.74
N LEU A 77 2.56 -3.82 -11.46
CA LEU A 77 1.74 -4.97 -11.05
C LEU A 77 0.31 -4.84 -11.56
N CYS A 78 -0.36 -3.71 -11.28
CA CYS A 78 -1.75 -3.52 -11.70
C CYS A 78 -1.88 -3.51 -13.23
N THR A 79 -0.87 -3.01 -13.95
CA THR A 79 -0.84 -3.07 -15.43
C THR A 79 -0.78 -4.52 -15.91
N ILE A 80 0.08 -5.35 -15.31
CA ILE A 80 0.13 -6.79 -15.59
C ILE A 80 -1.22 -7.45 -15.30
N ASP A 81 -1.83 -7.14 -14.17
CA ASP A 81 -3.14 -7.68 -13.79
C ASP A 81 -4.25 -7.29 -14.77
N PHE A 82 -4.25 -6.05 -15.27
CA PHE A 82 -5.20 -5.62 -16.30
C PHE A 82 -5.00 -6.36 -17.62
N ILE A 83 -3.74 -6.60 -18.03
CA ILE A 83 -3.45 -7.39 -19.21
C ILE A 83 -3.94 -8.83 -19.01
N MET A 84 -3.64 -9.48 -17.88
CA MET A 84 -4.12 -10.84 -17.58
C MET A 84 -5.65 -10.91 -17.53
N TRP A 85 -6.30 -9.89 -16.98
CA TRP A 85 -7.76 -9.78 -16.94
C TRP A 85 -8.36 -9.65 -18.35
N SER A 86 -7.71 -8.90 -19.25
CA SER A 86 -8.20 -8.65 -20.62
C SER A 86 -8.40 -9.92 -21.47
N PHE A 87 -7.77 -11.04 -21.11
CA PHE A 87 -7.97 -12.35 -21.75
C PHE A 87 -9.37 -12.96 -21.52
N GLY A 88 -10.16 -12.44 -20.56
CA GLY A 88 -11.53 -12.93 -20.32
C GLY A 88 -11.57 -14.42 -19.99
N THR A 89 -12.15 -15.22 -20.88
CA THR A 89 -12.26 -16.69 -20.75
C THR A 89 -11.12 -17.46 -21.41
N ASP A 90 -10.19 -16.79 -22.11
CA ASP A 90 -9.02 -17.43 -22.70
C ASP A 90 -7.96 -17.72 -21.61
N ASN A 91 -8.14 -18.86 -20.95
CA ASN A 91 -7.19 -19.30 -19.93
C ASN A 91 -5.85 -19.74 -20.54
N VAL A 92 -5.83 -20.24 -21.79
CA VAL A 92 -4.59 -20.69 -22.44
C VAL A 92 -3.67 -19.51 -22.70
N GLY A 93 -4.19 -18.43 -23.31
CA GLY A 93 -3.41 -17.21 -23.54
C GLY A 93 -2.94 -16.57 -22.22
N ARG A 94 -3.79 -16.56 -21.20
CA ARG A 94 -3.45 -16.05 -19.86
C ARG A 94 -2.31 -16.84 -19.20
N ASP A 95 -2.33 -18.16 -19.30
CA ASP A 95 -1.33 -19.03 -18.68
C ASP A 95 0.02 -18.95 -19.41
N LEU A 96 0.02 -18.83 -20.74
CA LEU A 96 1.23 -18.55 -21.52
C LEU A 96 1.86 -17.20 -21.13
N LEU A 97 1.05 -16.16 -20.91
CA LEU A 97 1.56 -14.87 -20.43
C LEU A 97 2.15 -14.99 -19.01
N ARG A 98 1.50 -15.72 -18.11
CA ARG A 98 2.02 -15.99 -16.75
C ARG A 98 3.36 -16.71 -16.80
N GLU A 99 3.49 -17.71 -17.66
CA GLU A 99 4.74 -18.44 -17.87
C GLU A 99 5.85 -17.51 -18.40
N GLN A 100 5.54 -16.70 -19.42
CA GLN A 100 6.47 -15.73 -19.97
C GLN A 100 6.98 -14.74 -18.91
N ILE A 101 6.08 -14.20 -18.09
CA ILE A 101 6.45 -13.27 -17.00
C ILE A 101 7.32 -13.98 -15.97
N SER A 102 6.95 -15.20 -15.58
CA SER A 102 7.70 -16.01 -14.61
C SER A 102 9.12 -16.34 -15.09
N ASN A 103 9.29 -16.51 -16.41
CA ASN A 103 10.58 -16.77 -17.05
C ASN A 103 11.35 -15.50 -17.45
N THR A 104 10.81 -14.30 -17.16
CA THR A 104 11.44 -13.01 -17.47
C THR A 104 11.80 -12.26 -16.18
N PRO A 105 12.97 -12.50 -15.58
CA PRO A 105 13.39 -11.88 -14.31
C PRO A 105 13.29 -10.35 -14.27
N SER A 106 13.58 -9.69 -15.39
CA SER A 106 13.53 -8.23 -15.52
C SER A 106 12.12 -7.64 -15.44
N ILE A 107 11.07 -8.47 -15.51
CA ILE A 107 9.67 -8.09 -15.26
C ILE A 107 9.23 -8.63 -13.90
N LEU A 108 9.50 -9.92 -13.65
CA LEU A 108 9.07 -10.62 -12.44
C LEU A 108 9.53 -9.94 -11.15
N TYR A 109 10.84 -9.68 -11.01
CA TYR A 109 11.36 -9.11 -9.77
C TYR A 109 10.89 -7.68 -9.51
N PRO A 110 11.04 -6.72 -10.45
CA PRO A 110 10.67 -5.34 -10.14
C PRO A 110 9.17 -5.13 -10.01
N PHE A 111 8.32 -5.86 -10.73
CA PHE A 111 6.89 -5.56 -10.76
C PHE A 111 6.00 -6.56 -10.03
N VAL A 112 6.42 -7.82 -9.88
CA VAL A 112 5.58 -8.85 -9.23
C VAL A 112 6.05 -9.16 -7.82
N ILE A 113 7.36 -9.37 -7.63
CA ILE A 113 7.90 -9.85 -6.35
C ILE A 113 8.27 -8.70 -5.41
N VAL A 114 9.13 -7.78 -5.86
CA VAL A 114 9.77 -6.80 -4.98
C VAL A 114 9.05 -5.46 -4.97
N GLY A 115 8.74 -4.91 -6.16
CA GLY A 115 8.25 -3.55 -6.30
C GLY A 115 7.02 -3.24 -5.46
N PRO A 116 5.93 -4.03 -5.53
CA PRO A 116 4.73 -3.77 -4.73
C PRO A 116 5.03 -3.70 -3.22
N SER A 117 5.88 -4.60 -2.71
CA SER A 117 6.28 -4.61 -1.30
C SER A 117 7.03 -3.35 -0.86
N LEU A 118 7.71 -2.66 -1.77
CA LEU A 118 8.41 -1.40 -1.45
C LEU A 118 7.43 -0.29 -1.02
N LEU A 119 6.17 -0.31 -1.45
CA LEU A 119 5.18 0.69 -1.00
C LEU A 119 4.94 0.55 0.51
N PHE A 120 4.71 -0.67 0.97
CA PHE A 120 4.55 -0.98 2.39
C PHE A 120 5.81 -0.66 3.18
N LEU A 121 6.99 -1.05 2.65
CA LEU A 121 8.26 -0.78 3.30
C LEU A 121 8.53 0.73 3.44
N GLY A 122 8.28 1.51 2.39
CA GLY A 122 8.47 2.97 2.40
C GLY A 122 7.59 3.66 3.42
N LEU A 123 6.30 3.32 3.43
CA LEU A 123 5.34 3.86 4.41
C LEU A 123 5.63 3.43 5.85
N SER A 124 6.08 2.19 6.08
CA SER A 124 6.57 1.74 7.40
C SER A 124 7.86 2.44 7.82
N THR A 125 8.76 2.71 6.87
CA THR A 125 9.99 3.47 7.15
C THR A 125 9.66 4.90 7.57
N HIS A 126 8.64 5.51 6.94
CA HIS A 126 8.12 6.80 7.40
C HIS A 126 7.61 6.74 8.85
N ALA A 127 6.92 5.66 9.22
CA ALA A 127 6.35 5.47 10.56
C ALA A 127 7.42 5.32 11.66
N LEU A 128 8.64 4.85 11.34
CA LEU A 128 9.75 4.73 12.31
C LEU A 128 10.08 6.05 13.01
N ASN A 129 9.91 7.19 12.32
CA ASN A 129 10.11 8.51 12.92
C ASN A 129 9.18 8.81 14.10
N PHE A 130 8.08 8.06 14.22
CA PHE A 130 7.06 8.26 15.23
C PHE A 130 7.07 7.18 16.31
N ILE A 131 8.01 6.23 16.28
CA ILE A 131 8.02 5.11 17.24
C ILE A 131 8.11 5.58 18.70
N LYS A 132 8.74 6.72 18.96
CA LYS A 132 8.84 7.30 20.32
C LYS A 132 7.69 8.25 20.66
N THR A 133 7.07 8.91 19.66
CA THR A 133 6.07 9.97 19.89
C THR A 133 4.63 9.46 19.75
N ASN A 134 4.40 8.50 18.87
CA ASN A 134 3.11 7.87 18.62
C ASN A 134 3.34 6.34 18.49
N PRO A 135 3.78 5.66 19.57
CA PRO A 135 4.27 4.28 19.52
C PRO A 135 3.23 3.29 19.01
N ILE A 136 1.96 3.44 19.43
CA ILE A 136 0.87 2.55 19.03
C ILE A 136 0.69 2.61 17.51
N SER A 137 0.43 3.81 16.97
CA SER A 137 0.21 4.01 15.54
C SER A 137 1.42 3.61 14.70
N ALA A 138 2.63 3.94 15.14
CA ALA A 138 3.86 3.56 14.45
C ALA A 138 4.04 2.03 14.39
N THR A 139 3.80 1.35 15.51
CA THR A 139 3.92 -0.12 15.61
C THR A 139 2.88 -0.83 14.75
N MET A 140 1.64 -0.31 14.70
CA MET A 140 0.59 -0.84 13.81
C MET A 140 1.04 -0.84 12.34
N VAL A 141 1.71 0.22 11.88
CA VAL A 141 2.23 0.29 10.49
C VAL A 141 3.41 -0.67 10.31
N ILE A 142 4.38 -0.64 11.22
CA ILE A 142 5.61 -1.45 11.12
C ILE A 142 5.32 -2.96 11.14
N ILE A 143 4.38 -3.39 11.98
CA ILE A 143 3.97 -4.80 12.06
C ILE A 143 2.94 -5.14 10.97
N GLY A 144 1.99 -4.26 10.68
CA GLY A 144 0.96 -4.51 9.68
C GLY A 144 1.51 -4.75 8.29
N ALA A 145 2.52 -3.98 7.86
CA ALA A 145 3.15 -4.09 6.54
C ALA A 145 3.66 -5.51 6.20
N PRO A 146 4.56 -6.14 6.99
CA PRO A 146 5.01 -7.49 6.70
C PRO A 146 3.87 -8.52 6.80
N PHE A 147 2.93 -8.34 7.73
CA PHE A 147 1.78 -9.24 7.85
C PHE A 147 0.86 -9.22 6.62
N VAL A 148 0.72 -8.09 5.92
CA VAL A 148 0.00 -8.04 4.63
C VAL A 148 0.66 -8.96 3.61
N GLY A 149 2.00 -8.93 3.50
CA GLY A 149 2.73 -9.83 2.60
C GLY A 149 2.65 -11.30 3.03
N LEU A 150 2.93 -11.58 4.30
CA LEU A 150 2.97 -12.96 4.83
C LEU A 150 1.60 -13.65 4.74
N SER A 151 0.53 -12.92 5.04
CA SER A 151 -0.84 -13.46 5.00
C SER A 151 -1.27 -13.91 3.60
N PHE A 152 -0.82 -13.20 2.56
CA PHE A 152 -1.09 -13.56 1.17
C PHE A 152 -0.15 -14.67 0.68
N PHE A 153 1.17 -14.49 0.80
CA PHE A 153 2.14 -15.39 0.19
C PHE A 153 2.37 -16.71 0.94
N ILE A 154 2.30 -16.70 2.28
CA ILE A 154 2.58 -17.89 3.10
C ILE A 154 1.29 -18.57 3.52
N TRP A 155 0.33 -17.81 4.05
CA TRP A 155 -0.89 -18.36 4.63
C TRP A 155 -2.06 -18.46 3.65
N ASN A 156 -1.95 -17.87 2.46
CA ASN A 156 -3.00 -17.81 1.44
C ASN A 156 -4.39 -17.49 2.03
N ASN A 157 -4.43 -16.55 2.98
CA ASN A 157 -5.61 -16.22 3.76
C ASN A 157 -6.04 -14.78 3.50
N GLY A 158 -7.01 -14.61 2.61
CA GLY A 158 -7.53 -13.30 2.21
C GLY A 158 -8.11 -12.48 3.38
N ASN A 159 -8.72 -13.14 4.38
CA ASN A 159 -9.25 -12.44 5.56
C ASN A 159 -8.13 -11.92 6.47
N LEU A 160 -7.07 -12.71 6.65
CA LEU A 160 -5.90 -12.27 7.41
C LEU A 160 -5.17 -11.14 6.69
N MET A 161 -5.12 -11.18 5.36
CA MET A 161 -4.57 -10.10 4.53
C MET A 161 -5.36 -8.80 4.69
N LEU A 162 -6.70 -8.88 4.60
CA LEU A 162 -7.56 -7.72 4.84
C LEU A 162 -7.36 -7.18 6.26
N PHE A 163 -7.36 -8.04 7.28
CA PHE A 163 -7.15 -7.60 8.66
C PHE A 163 -5.79 -6.91 8.84
N SER A 164 -4.73 -7.47 8.25
CA SER A 164 -3.39 -6.88 8.29
C SER A 164 -3.36 -5.52 7.59
N CYS A 165 -4.05 -5.39 6.45
CA CYS A 165 -4.18 -4.14 5.72
C CYS A 165 -4.96 -3.09 6.53
N LEU A 166 -6.02 -3.48 7.22
CA LEU A 166 -6.79 -2.60 8.11
C LEU A 166 -5.93 -2.08 9.26
N VAL A 167 -5.14 -2.94 9.91
CA VAL A 167 -4.20 -2.53 10.97
C VAL A 167 -3.16 -1.54 10.41
N PHE A 168 -2.55 -1.86 9.27
CA PHE A 168 -1.58 -0.99 8.60
C PHE A 168 -2.17 0.38 8.24
N ALA A 169 -3.32 0.39 7.56
CA ALA A 169 -3.99 1.61 7.10
C ALA A 169 -4.49 2.46 8.27
N THR A 170 -5.02 1.84 9.33
CA THR A 170 -5.43 2.53 10.55
C THR A 170 -4.24 3.20 11.24
N GLY A 171 -3.10 2.50 11.33
CA GLY A 171 -1.86 3.07 11.85
C GLY A 171 -1.43 4.32 11.08
N LEU A 172 -1.46 4.28 9.74
CA LEU A 172 -1.16 5.43 8.89
C LEU A 172 -2.17 6.57 9.06
N ALA A 173 -3.46 6.27 9.15
CA ALA A 173 -4.49 7.28 9.38
C ALA A 173 -4.29 7.98 10.74
N LEU A 174 -4.00 7.24 11.81
CA LEU A 174 -3.71 7.82 13.12
C LEU A 174 -2.45 8.69 13.08
N LEU A 175 -1.40 8.28 12.35
CA LEU A 175 -0.20 9.10 12.15
C LEU A 175 -0.47 10.36 11.31
N LEU A 176 -1.39 10.28 10.35
CA LEU A 176 -1.79 11.40 9.49
C LEU A 176 -2.54 12.49 10.27
N PHE A 177 -3.40 12.08 11.22
CA PHE A 177 -4.23 12.95 12.05
C PHE A 177 -3.65 13.21 13.45
N ARG A 178 -2.41 12.81 13.71
CA ARG A 178 -1.73 13.09 14.98
C ARG A 178 -1.77 14.59 15.29
N LYS A 179 -1.92 14.94 16.57
CA LYS A 179 -1.73 16.30 17.05
C LYS A 179 -0.22 16.58 17.11
N ASP A 180 0.27 17.54 16.34
CA ASP A 180 1.65 17.97 16.45
C ASP A 180 1.84 18.66 17.81
N ALA A 181 2.68 18.10 18.68
CA ALA A 181 2.97 18.63 20.02
C ALA A 181 3.47 20.09 20.02
N LYS A 182 3.92 20.61 18.86
CA LYS A 182 4.33 22.01 18.67
C LYS A 182 3.20 23.03 18.81
N ASN A 183 1.93 22.64 18.68
CA ASN A 183 0.79 23.57 18.81
C ASN A 183 0.31 23.75 20.26
N ILE A 184 0.93 23.10 21.24
CA ILE A 184 0.58 23.24 22.67
C ILE A 184 1.48 24.29 23.35
N ALA A 185 2.55 24.73 22.69
CA ALA A 185 3.53 25.68 23.22
C ALA A 185 3.39 27.10 22.61
N GLN A 186 2.18 27.54 22.24
CA GLN A 186 1.95 28.99 22.15
C GLN A 186 1.66 29.48 23.58
N PRO A 187 2.53 30.32 24.18
CA PRO A 187 2.21 30.94 25.44
C PRO A 187 0.97 31.82 25.23
N ILE A 188 0.06 31.74 26.20
CA ILE A 188 -0.95 32.76 26.45
C ILE A 188 -0.18 34.07 26.67
N ASN A 189 -0.05 34.88 25.62
CA ASN A 189 0.39 36.25 25.79
C ASN A 189 -0.86 37.08 26.06
N ALA A 190 -0.83 37.64 27.28
CA ALA A 190 -1.71 38.58 27.95
C ALA A 190 -2.57 39.50 27.06
#